data_AF-A0AAN7QRT1-F1
#
_entry.id   AF-A0AAN7QRT1-F1
#
_cell.length_a   1.000
_cell.length_b   1.000
_cell.length_c   1.000
_cell.angle_alpha   90.00
_cell.angle_beta   90.00
_cell.angle_gamma   90.00
#
_symmetry.space_group_name_H-M   'P 1'
#
loop_
_entity.id
_entity.type
_entity.pdbx_description
1 polymer ?
#
loop_
_entity_poly.entity_id
_entity_poly.type
_entity_poly.pdbx_seq_one_letter_code
_entity_poly.pdbx_strand_id
1 'polypeptide(L)'
;MPISRLRSGLMENLSLTALVESISLYLELSSHGSINSEPAIKYYKIGEEILKLVKPVLDAILSSEVAFHEVLSKVFEELRHHVKDLMDSFESWQPLLSKVYFITHMEVLLTQIRSSVLDTFLLLISPDKLLPGELGSAEIKIGLSSAYLSKHPFC
;
A
#
# COMPACT_ATOMS: atom_id res chain seq x y z
N MET A 1 -0.97 29.29 -12.13
CA MET A 1 -1.12 27.85 -11.85
C MET A 1 -2.62 27.52 -11.91
N PRO A 2 -3.10 26.57 -12.74
CA PRO A 2 -4.53 26.33 -12.93
C PRO A 2 -5.15 25.53 -11.77
N ILE A 3 -6.40 25.86 -11.42
CA ILE A 3 -7.18 25.27 -10.30
C ILE A 3 -7.35 23.75 -10.45
N SER A 4 -7.35 23.23 -11.69
CA SER A 4 -7.43 21.80 -11.98
C SER A 4 -6.23 21.00 -11.46
N ARG A 5 -5.01 21.57 -11.49
CA ARG A 5 -3.81 20.91 -10.96
C ARG A 5 -3.81 20.85 -9.43
N LEU A 6 -4.35 21.87 -8.77
CA LEU A 6 -4.49 21.90 -7.32
C LEU A 6 -5.49 20.86 -6.81
N ARG A 7 -6.60 20.67 -7.55
CA ARG A 7 -7.63 19.68 -7.24
C ARG A 7 -7.15 18.23 -7.46
N SER A 8 -6.34 17.98 -8.50
CA SER A 8 -5.71 16.68 -8.76
C SER A 8 -4.77 16.28 -7.61
N GLY A 9 -3.84 17.17 -7.24
CA GLY A 9 -2.91 16.96 -6.12
C GLY A 9 -3.60 16.71 -4.77
N LEU A 10 -4.76 17.33 -4.54
CA LEU A 10 -5.54 17.11 -3.32
C LEU A 10 -6.18 15.72 -3.29
N MET A 11 -6.70 15.23 -4.42
CA MET A 11 -7.31 13.89 -4.50
C MET A 11 -6.27 12.77 -4.47
N GLU A 12 -5.08 13.00 -5.02
CA GLU A 12 -3.96 12.06 -5.01
C GLU A 12 -3.47 11.79 -3.58
N ASN A 13 -3.26 12.84 -2.77
CA ASN A 13 -2.86 12.70 -1.37
C ASN A 13 -3.93 12.05 -0.49
N LEU A 14 -5.22 12.27 -0.77
CA LEU A 14 -6.32 11.62 -0.05
C LEU A 14 -6.31 10.10 -0.25
N SER A 15 -6.04 9.61 -1.46
CA SER A 15 -5.98 8.16 -1.76
C SER A 15 -4.85 7.45 -1.02
N LEU A 16 -3.66 8.05 -0.98
CA LEU A 16 -2.50 7.51 -0.25
C LEU A 16 -2.74 7.52 1.26
N THR A 17 -3.29 8.61 1.79
CA THR A 17 -3.60 8.75 3.22
C THR A 17 -4.60 7.67 3.65
N ALA A 18 -5.70 7.53 2.90
CA ALA A 18 -6.73 6.53 3.20
C ALA A 18 -6.21 5.08 3.08
N LEU A 19 -5.28 4.81 2.17
CA LEU A 19 -4.60 3.52 2.07
C LEU A 19 -3.73 3.24 3.32
N VAL A 20 -2.89 4.19 3.73
CA VAL A 20 -2.03 4.07 4.92
C VAL A 20 -2.87 3.84 6.18
N GLU A 21 -3.97 4.56 6.32
CA GLU A 21 -4.93 4.37 7.42
C GLU A 21 -5.55 2.96 7.38
N SER A 22 -5.99 2.50 6.22
CA SER A 22 -6.59 1.16 6.05
C SER A 22 -5.60 0.05 6.41
N ILE A 23 -4.34 0.19 6.00
CA ILE A 23 -3.27 -0.73 6.38
C ILE A 23 -3.04 -0.71 7.90
N SER A 24 -3.03 0.47 8.52
CA SER A 24 -2.84 0.59 9.97
C SER A 24 -3.95 -0.14 10.73
N LEU A 25 -5.21 0.07 10.34
CA LEU A 25 -6.37 -0.63 10.90
C LEU A 25 -6.26 -2.15 10.73
N TYR A 26 -5.84 -2.62 9.55
CA TYR A 26 -5.63 -4.05 9.31
C TYR A 26 -4.59 -4.64 10.27
N LEU A 27 -3.44 -3.97 10.46
CA LEU A 27 -2.37 -4.45 11.34
C LEU A 27 -2.79 -4.47 12.83
N GLU A 28 -3.76 -3.63 13.21
CA GLU A 28 -4.34 -3.61 14.54
C GLU A 28 -5.37 -4.73 14.78
N LEU A 29 -5.89 -5.40 13.75
CA LEU A 29 -6.87 -6.49 13.88
C LEU A 29 -6.42 -7.61 14.83
N SER A 30 -5.13 -7.93 14.85
CA SER A 30 -4.59 -8.94 15.78
C SER A 30 -4.78 -8.59 17.25
N SER A 31 -4.84 -7.30 17.60
CA SER A 31 -5.00 -6.82 18.97
C SER A 31 -6.43 -6.99 19.49
N HIS A 32 -7.41 -7.13 18.58
CA HIS A 32 -8.84 -7.21 18.92
C HIS A 32 -9.33 -8.62 19.24
N GLY A 33 -8.49 -9.65 19.12
CA GLY A 33 -8.85 -11.04 19.42
C GLY A 33 -9.91 -11.65 18.50
N SER A 34 -10.28 -10.96 17.42
CA SER A 34 -11.31 -11.38 16.44
C SER A 34 -10.85 -12.56 15.57
N ILE A 35 -9.54 -12.79 15.46
CA ILE A 35 -8.95 -13.81 14.60
C ILE A 35 -8.50 -14.99 15.48
N ASN A 36 -9.39 -15.96 15.68
CA ASN A 36 -9.21 -17.02 16.69
C ASN A 36 -9.27 -18.46 16.13
N SER A 37 -9.23 -18.64 14.81
CA SER A 37 -9.29 -19.97 14.18
C SER A 37 -8.18 -20.22 13.15
N GLU A 38 -7.75 -21.49 13.03
CA GLU A 38 -6.86 -21.98 11.97
C GLU A 38 -7.70 -22.42 10.75
N PRO A 39 -8.12 -21.47 9.90
CA PRO A 39 -7.20 -20.90 8.90
C PRO A 39 -7.06 -19.38 8.92
N ALA A 40 -7.95 -18.66 9.62
CA ALA A 40 -7.96 -17.21 9.66
C ALA A 40 -6.63 -16.62 10.16
N ILE A 41 -6.06 -17.19 11.23
CA ILE A 41 -4.75 -16.77 11.77
C ILE A 41 -3.64 -16.90 10.71
N LYS A 42 -3.63 -18.00 9.94
CA LYS A 42 -2.62 -18.24 8.90
C LYS A 42 -2.70 -17.16 7.83
N TYR A 43 -3.88 -16.92 7.27
CA TYR A 43 -4.05 -15.94 6.19
C TYR A 43 -3.86 -14.50 6.67
N TYR A 44 -4.24 -14.21 7.93
CA TYR A 44 -3.96 -12.92 8.55
C TYR A 44 -2.46 -12.62 8.56
N LYS A 45 -1.65 -13.57 9.05
CA LYS A 45 -0.18 -13.41 9.12
C LYS A 45 0.45 -13.16 7.76
N ILE A 46 -0.04 -13.84 6.71
CA ILE A 46 0.48 -13.63 5.35
C ILE A 46 0.17 -12.20 4.88
N GLY A 47 -1.06 -11.72 5.06
CA GLY A 47 -1.42 -10.34 4.75
C GLY A 47 -0.63 -9.33 5.57
N GLU A 48 -0.45 -9.62 6.86
CA GLU A 48 0.32 -8.80 7.80
C GLU A 48 1.78 -8.66 7.37
N GLU A 49 2.45 -9.75 7.00
CA GLU A 49 3.83 -9.73 6.50
C GLU A 49 3.96 -8.87 5.26
N ILE A 50 3.05 -9.00 4.29
CA ILE A 50 3.07 -8.18 3.06
C ILE A 50 2.91 -6.71 3.42
N LEU A 51 1.86 -6.36 4.17
CA LEU A 51 1.51 -4.97 4.43
C LEU A 51 2.53 -4.28 5.36
N LYS A 52 3.18 -5.01 6.28
CA LYS A 52 4.30 -4.49 7.08
C LYS A 52 5.51 -4.10 6.23
N LEU A 53 5.75 -4.76 5.11
CA LEU A 53 6.84 -4.41 4.19
C LEU A 53 6.50 -3.15 3.38
N VAL A 54 5.23 -2.97 3.03
CA VAL A 54 4.78 -1.91 2.14
C VAL A 54 4.56 -0.60 2.88
N LYS A 55 3.97 -0.66 4.08
CA LYS A 55 3.56 0.52 4.87
C LYS A 55 4.69 1.55 5.05
N PRO A 56 5.92 1.18 5.44
CA PRO A 56 6.98 2.17 5.67
C PRO A 56 7.34 2.96 4.42
N VAL A 57 7.20 2.36 3.23
CA VAL A 57 7.45 3.06 1.97
C VAL A 57 6.33 4.05 1.69
N LEU A 58 5.07 3.65 1.88
CA LEU A 58 3.93 4.54 1.73
C LEU A 58 3.97 5.70 2.75
N ASP A 59 4.39 5.45 3.99
CA ASP A 59 4.57 6.47 5.03
C ASP A 59 5.64 7.50 4.64
N ALA A 60 6.77 7.04 4.09
CA ALA A 60 7.84 7.92 3.62
C ALA A 60 7.40 8.78 2.43
N ILE A 61 6.62 8.20 1.52
CA ILE A 61 6.03 8.87 0.36
C ILE A 61 5.02 9.92 0.81
N LEU A 62 4.14 9.59 1.76
CA LEU A 62 3.16 10.51 2.34
C LEU A 62 3.84 11.69 3.05
N SER A 63 4.93 11.41 3.78
CA SER A 63 5.73 12.43 4.49
C SER A 63 6.53 13.33 3.55
N SER A 64 6.72 12.91 2.30
CA SER A 64 7.50 13.64 1.30
C SER A 64 6.71 14.76 0.60
N GLU A 65 5.39 14.86 0.83
CA GLU A 65 4.47 15.81 0.16
C GLU A 65 4.59 15.83 -1.38
N VAL A 66 5.08 14.75 -1.98
CA VAL A 66 5.26 14.65 -3.43
C VAL A 66 3.88 14.54 -4.10
N ALA A 67 3.66 15.30 -5.17
CA ALA A 67 2.48 15.11 -6.01
C ALA A 67 2.69 13.86 -6.89
N PHE A 68 1.70 12.97 -6.94
CA PHE A 68 1.79 11.70 -7.66
C PHE A 68 0.90 11.71 -8.88
N HIS A 69 1.33 11.08 -9.98
CA HIS A 69 0.48 10.99 -11.17
C HIS A 69 -0.86 10.29 -10.88
N GLU A 70 -1.94 10.67 -11.58
CA GLU A 70 -3.30 10.09 -11.43
C GLU A 70 -3.30 8.54 -11.46
N VAL A 71 -2.41 7.96 -12.28
CA VAL A 71 -2.19 6.51 -12.38
C VAL A 71 -1.75 5.89 -11.04
N LEU A 72 -0.90 6.56 -10.25
CA LEU A 72 -0.53 6.10 -8.90
C LEU A 72 -1.73 6.19 -7.95
N SER A 73 -2.51 7.26 -8.02
CA SER A 73 -3.73 7.40 -7.19
C SER A 73 -4.71 6.26 -7.44
N LYS A 74 -4.88 5.84 -8.70
CA LYS A 74 -5.72 4.68 -9.05
C LYS A 74 -5.20 3.39 -8.42
N VAL A 75 -3.89 3.13 -8.49
CA VAL A 75 -3.31 1.91 -7.92
C VAL A 75 -3.36 1.93 -6.38
N PHE A 76 -3.18 3.10 -5.75
CA PHE A 76 -3.38 3.23 -4.30
C PHE A 76 -4.83 2.91 -3.90
N GLU A 77 -5.80 3.40 -4.67
CA GLU A 77 -7.21 3.11 -4.42
C GLU A 77 -7.53 1.63 -4.64
N GLU A 78 -7.00 1.00 -5.69
CA GLU A 78 -7.15 -0.45 -5.92
C GLU A 78 -6.55 -1.27 -4.77
N LEU A 79 -5.32 -0.96 -4.34
CA LEU A 79 -4.72 -1.62 -3.19
C LEU A 79 -5.54 -1.41 -1.91
N ARG A 80 -6.08 -0.21 -1.69
CA ARG A 80 -6.95 0.11 -0.56
C ARG A 80 -8.20 -0.76 -0.55
N HIS A 81 -8.85 -0.93 -1.71
CA HIS A 81 -10.02 -1.80 -1.84
C HIS A 81 -9.68 -3.25 -1.46
N HIS A 82 -8.56 -3.78 -1.97
CA HIS A 82 -8.14 -5.14 -1.60
C HIS A 82 -7.83 -5.30 -0.11
N VAL A 83 -7.22 -4.27 0.53
CA VAL A 83 -6.98 -4.28 1.99
C VAL A 83 -8.30 -4.26 2.76
N LYS A 84 -9.28 -3.46 2.30
CA LYS A 84 -10.61 -3.43 2.91
C LYS A 84 -11.34 -4.77 2.77
N ASP A 85 -11.33 -5.37 1.58
CA ASP A 85 -11.93 -6.69 1.35
C ASP A 85 -11.27 -7.77 2.24
N LEU A 86 -9.96 -7.64 2.47
CA LEU A 86 -9.22 -8.51 3.39
C LEU A 86 -9.69 -8.33 4.84
N MET A 87 -9.90 -7.09 5.31
CA MET A 87 -10.45 -6.82 6.65
C MET A 87 -11.88 -7.37 6.79
N ASP A 88 -12.75 -7.04 5.84
CA ASP A 88 -14.15 -7.46 5.81
C ASP A 88 -14.26 -9.00 5.80
N SER A 89 -13.31 -9.71 5.17
CA SER A 89 -13.22 -11.18 5.18
C SER A 89 -12.94 -11.76 6.56
N PHE A 90 -12.16 -11.07 7.40
CA PHE A 90 -11.88 -11.52 8.77
C PHE A 90 -13.00 -11.16 9.73
N GLU A 91 -13.66 -10.03 9.54
CA GLU A 91 -14.82 -9.63 10.35
C GLU A 91 -16.06 -10.50 10.07
N SER A 92 -16.29 -10.86 8.81
CA SER A 92 -17.42 -11.68 8.39
C SER A 92 -17.17 -13.19 8.54
N TRP A 93 -15.96 -13.60 8.95
CA TRP A 93 -15.65 -15.01 9.14
C TRP A 93 -16.55 -15.63 10.23
N GLN A 94 -17.31 -16.65 9.83
CA GLN A 94 -18.14 -17.45 10.72
C GLN A 94 -17.74 -18.92 10.58
N PRO A 95 -17.69 -19.71 11.67
CA PRO A 95 -17.35 -21.14 11.61
C PRO A 95 -18.23 -21.98 10.68
N LEU A 96 -19.42 -21.47 10.32
CA LEU A 96 -20.38 -22.13 9.42
C LEU A 96 -20.05 -21.93 7.93
N LEU A 97 -19.13 -21.03 7.57
CA LEU A 97 -18.67 -20.87 6.20
C LEU A 97 -17.80 -22.06 5.80
N SER A 98 -17.90 -22.45 4.52
CA SER A 98 -17.06 -23.52 3.98
C SER A 98 -15.58 -23.15 4.12
N LYS A 99 -14.81 -24.01 4.81
CA LYS A 99 -13.36 -23.85 4.96
C LYS A 99 -12.65 -23.73 3.61
N VAL A 100 -13.14 -24.47 2.60
CA VAL A 100 -12.61 -24.42 1.22
C VAL A 100 -12.90 -23.07 0.58
N TYR A 101 -14.14 -22.56 0.72
CA TYR A 101 -14.51 -21.25 0.19
C TYR A 101 -13.59 -20.14 0.75
N PHE A 102 -13.39 -20.14 2.07
CA PHE A 102 -12.52 -19.13 2.70
C PHE A 102 -11.07 -19.24 2.24
N ILE A 103 -10.50 -20.44 2.23
CA ILE A 103 -9.14 -20.67 1.73
C ILE A 103 -8.98 -20.11 0.31
N THR A 104 -9.88 -20.49 -0.60
CA THR A 104 -9.83 -20.04 -2.00
C THR A 104 -10.01 -18.52 -2.12
N HIS A 105 -10.95 -17.94 -1.37
CA HIS A 105 -11.19 -16.50 -1.38
C HIS A 105 -9.96 -15.71 -0.89
N MET A 106 -9.35 -16.14 0.21
CA MET A 106 -8.16 -15.50 0.78
C MET A 106 -6.93 -15.63 -0.13
N GLU A 107 -6.76 -16.75 -0.83
CA GLU A 107 -5.68 -16.92 -1.81
C GLU A 107 -5.80 -15.95 -2.98
N VAL A 108 -7.03 -15.71 -3.46
CA VAL A 108 -7.29 -14.72 -4.52
C VAL A 108 -6.97 -13.31 -4.03
N LEU A 109 -7.52 -12.91 -2.87
CA LEU A 109 -7.30 -11.57 -2.31
C LEU A 109 -5.82 -11.29 -2.06
N LEU A 110 -5.08 -12.22 -1.45
CA LEU A 110 -3.65 -12.02 -1.21
C LEU A 110 -2.83 -11.93 -2.50
N THR A 111 -3.25 -12.62 -3.55
CA THR A 111 -2.62 -12.50 -4.87
C THR A 111 -2.87 -11.12 -5.47
N GLN A 112 -4.09 -10.59 -5.36
CA GLN A 112 -4.43 -9.24 -5.82
C GLN A 112 -3.68 -8.14 -5.06
N ILE A 113 -3.55 -8.29 -3.72
CA ILE A 113 -2.73 -7.40 -2.90
C ILE A 113 -1.28 -7.42 -3.38
N ARG A 114 -0.68 -8.61 -3.55
CA ARG A 114 0.71 -8.73 -4.04
C ARG A 114 0.89 -8.07 -5.40
N SER A 115 -0.03 -8.29 -6.34
CA SER A 115 0.04 -7.65 -7.66
C SER A 115 -0.02 -6.13 -7.53
N SER A 116 -1.02 -5.61 -6.80
CA SER A 116 -1.21 -4.16 -6.65
C SER A 116 -0.02 -3.50 -5.95
N VAL A 117 0.58 -4.18 -4.97
CA VAL A 117 1.82 -3.75 -4.32
C VAL A 117 2.98 -3.67 -5.32
N LEU A 118 3.18 -4.71 -6.13
CA LEU A 118 4.22 -4.72 -7.16
C LEU A 118 3.98 -3.60 -8.19
N ASP A 119 2.75 -3.44 -8.66
CA ASP A 119 2.37 -2.39 -9.61
C ASP A 119 2.65 -1.00 -9.02
N THR A 120 2.33 -0.79 -7.74
CA THR A 120 2.65 0.43 -7.00
C THR A 120 4.15 0.71 -7.02
N PHE A 121 4.98 -0.26 -6.62
CA PHE A 121 6.43 -0.09 -6.60
C PHE A 121 7.04 0.14 -7.98
N LEU A 122 6.57 -0.59 -9.00
CA LEU A 122 7.03 -0.42 -10.38
C LEU A 122 6.72 0.98 -10.90
N LEU A 123 5.54 1.52 -10.58
CA LEU A 123 5.17 2.89 -10.94
C LEU A 123 5.99 3.93 -10.17
N LEU A 124 6.29 3.69 -8.89
CA LEU A 124 7.14 4.56 -8.09
C LEU A 124 8.62 4.57 -8.55
N ILE A 125 9.09 3.47 -9.14
CA ILE A 125 10.46 3.37 -9.67
C ILE A 125 10.54 3.88 -11.12
N SER A 126 9.39 4.07 -11.80
CA SER A 126 9.34 4.55 -13.18
C SER A 126 9.62 6.06 -13.26
N PRO A 127 10.75 6.49 -13.85
CA PRO A 127 11.19 7.90 -13.82
C PRO A 127 10.21 8.88 -14.49
N ASP A 128 9.40 8.40 -15.44
CA ASP A 128 8.45 9.24 -16.18
C ASP A 128 7.10 9.43 -15.46
N LYS A 129 6.81 8.65 -14.41
CA LYS A 129 5.48 8.58 -13.78
C LYS A 129 5.39 9.21 -12.39
N LEU A 130 6.51 9.67 -11.83
CA LEU A 130 6.50 10.35 -10.53
C LEU A 130 6.19 11.85 -10.63
N LEU A 131 6.19 12.46 -11.83
CA LEU A 131 6.24 13.92 -11.97
C LEU A 131 5.35 14.43 -13.12
N PRO A 132 4.46 15.39 -12.86
CA PRO A 132 3.87 16.20 -13.90
C PRO A 132 4.87 17.32 -14.31
N GLY A 133 5.91 16.97 -15.05
CA GLY A 133 6.82 17.94 -15.69
C GLY A 133 8.32 17.70 -15.46
N GLU A 134 9.10 18.06 -16.49
CA GLU A 134 10.52 17.76 -16.82
C GLU A 134 11.64 17.96 -15.77
N LEU A 135 11.38 18.08 -14.46
CA LEU A 135 12.45 18.44 -13.50
C LEU A 135 12.86 17.36 -12.48
N GLY A 136 12.04 16.36 -12.17
CA GLY A 136 12.32 15.53 -10.98
C GLY A 136 13.16 14.27 -11.17
N SER A 137 13.71 13.99 -12.36
CA SER A 137 14.64 12.87 -12.53
C SER A 137 15.99 13.09 -11.85
N ALA A 138 16.40 14.35 -11.64
CA ALA A 138 17.66 14.72 -11.02
C ALA A 138 17.58 14.72 -9.48
N GLU A 139 16.48 15.20 -8.91
CA GLU A 139 16.34 15.42 -7.46
C GLU A 139 16.15 14.13 -6.67
N ILE A 140 15.36 13.18 -7.19
CA ILE A 140 15.16 11.86 -6.56
C ILE A 140 16.47 11.06 -6.56
N LYS A 141 17.29 11.18 -7.62
CA LYS A 141 18.58 10.50 -7.73
C LYS A 141 19.57 11.01 -6.68
N ILE A 142 19.54 12.31 -6.39
CA ILE A 142 20.37 12.94 -5.35
C ILE A 142 19.90 12.51 -3.96
N GLY A 143 18.59 12.47 -3.71
CA GLY A 143 18.03 12.03 -2.42
C GLY A 143 18.31 10.56 -2.09
N LEU A 144 18.14 9.65 -3.06
CA LEU A 144 18.41 8.23 -2.86
C LEU A 144 19.91 7.93 -2.74
N SER A 145 20.77 8.64 -3.49
CA SER A 145 22.22 8.50 -3.37
C SER A 145 22.75 9.06 -2.04
N SER A 146 22.16 10.15 -1.53
CA SER A 146 22.45 10.72 -0.22
C SER A 146 22.07 9.76 0.92
N ALA A 147 20.88 9.17 0.86
CA ALA A 147 20.42 8.21 1.86
C ALA A 147 21.26 6.92 1.89
N TYR A 148 21.73 6.44 0.72
CA TYR A 148 22.62 5.28 0.62
C TYR A 148 24.01 5.55 1.21
N LEU A 149 24.62 6.69 0.87
CA LEU A 149 25.94 7.08 1.38
C LEU A 149 25.93 7.42 2.87
N SER A 150 24.80 7.88 3.42
CA SER A 150 24.65 8.12 4.86
C SER A 150 24.57 6.83 5.67
N LYS A 151 24.14 5.70 5.08
CA LYS A 151 24.07 4.40 5.77
C LYS A 151 25.31 3.53 5.59
N HIS A 152 26.13 3.81 4.58
CA HIS A 152 27.42 3.16 4.36
C HIS A 152 28.48 4.19 3.98
N PRO A 153 28.99 4.98 4.94
CA PRO A 153 30.20 5.74 4.72
C PRO A 153 31.33 4.74 4.54
N PHE A 154 32.03 4.83 3.41
CA PHE A 154 33.18 3.99 3.04
C PHE A 154 34.03 3.60 4.26
N CYS A 155 33.99 2.31 4.58
CA CYS A 155 35.00 1.56 5.33
C CYS A 155 35.11 0.19 4.66
#